data_AF-A0AAN9BFH7-F1
#
_entry.id   AF-A0AAN9BFH7-F1
#
_cell.length_a   1.000
_cell.length_b   1.000
_cell.length_c   1.000
_cell.angle_alpha   90.00
_cell.angle_beta   90.00
_cell.angle_gamma   90.00
#
_symmetry.space_group_name_H-M   'P 1'
#
loop_
_entity.id
_entity.type
_entity.pdbx_description
1 polymer ?
#
loop_
_entity_poly.entity_id
_entity_poly.type
_entity_poly.pdbx_seq_one_letter_code
_entity_poly.pdbx_strand_id
1 'polypeptide(L)'
;MAEHSDTGGSTYDHYLALGEKHGLKAEALFKFAQDHMDREERIQEREAKKVAAEAETKRLEAEAETKRLETEAETKRLETEAETKRLEVEAETKRQETEVKKLQIEANRELDAKRLEADTEARRMDLEFKKAEAQQSTGGNAGGRSGPSIRPQYPKLPMFKEDKDDIDSFLFRFETHAKANKWNDSEWATD
;
A
#
# COMPACT_ATOMS: atom_id res chain seq x y z
N MET A 1 -35.68 -19.16 51.46
CA MET A 1 -36.86 -19.26 52.35
C MET A 1 -36.79 -18.06 53.28
N ALA A 2 -37.50 -16.99 52.95
CA ALA A 2 -37.64 -15.83 53.83
C ALA A 2 -39.11 -15.80 54.26
N GLU A 3 -39.34 -15.99 55.55
CA GLU A 3 -40.65 -16.01 56.16
C GLU A 3 -41.23 -14.60 56.13
N HIS A 4 -42.23 -14.38 55.26
CA HIS A 4 -43.11 -13.23 55.36
C HIS A 4 -44.00 -13.44 56.58
N SER A 5 -43.54 -12.94 57.72
CA SER A 5 -44.33 -12.85 58.93
C SER A 5 -45.42 -11.79 58.73
N ASP A 6 -46.64 -12.32 58.57
CA ASP A 6 -47.90 -11.61 58.66
C ASP A 6 -47.93 -10.72 59.92
N THR A 7 -47.81 -9.41 59.71
CA THR A 7 -47.81 -8.37 60.75
C THR A 7 -49.08 -7.52 60.69
N GLY A 8 -50.11 -7.97 59.97
CA GLY A 8 -51.38 -7.24 59.83
C GLY A 8 -52.11 -7.00 61.15
N GLY A 9 -51.90 -7.86 62.16
CA GLY A 9 -52.42 -7.64 63.51
C GLY A 9 -51.71 -6.52 64.29
N SER A 10 -50.41 -6.30 64.07
CA SER A 10 -49.62 -5.41 64.92
C SER A 10 -49.78 -3.91 64.59
N THR A 11 -49.99 -3.56 63.32
CA THR A 11 -50.18 -2.17 62.88
C THR A 11 -51.62 -1.73 63.10
N TYR A 12 -52.59 -2.61 62.87
CA TYR A 12 -54.00 -2.33 63.13
C TYR A 12 -54.27 -2.13 64.63
N ASP A 13 -53.74 -3.00 65.49
CA ASP A 13 -53.85 -2.87 66.95
C ASP A 13 -53.17 -1.60 67.47
N HIS A 14 -52.07 -1.18 66.84
CA HIS A 14 -51.40 0.09 67.15
C HIS A 14 -52.31 1.30 66.90
N TYR A 15 -53.01 1.31 65.76
CA TYR A 15 -53.92 2.40 65.41
C TYR A 15 -55.23 2.40 66.21
N LEU A 16 -55.73 1.21 66.60
CA LEU A 16 -56.84 1.10 67.55
C LEU A 16 -56.45 1.70 68.91
N ALA A 17 -55.31 1.32 69.48
CA ALA A 17 -54.86 1.89 70.75
C ALA A 17 -54.65 3.42 70.68
N LEU A 18 -54.16 3.91 69.54
CA LEU A 18 -53.98 5.35 69.30
C LEU A 18 -55.34 6.07 69.25
N GLY A 19 -56.32 5.53 68.53
CA GLY A 19 -57.65 6.12 68.44
C GLY A 19 -58.41 6.12 69.78
N GLU A 20 -58.28 5.06 70.58
CA GLU A 20 -58.84 5.00 71.94
C GLU A 20 -58.24 6.07 72.85
N LYS A 21 -56.91 6.30 72.75
CA LYS A 21 -56.21 7.37 73.48
C LYS A 21 -56.69 8.77 73.09
N HIS A 22 -57.17 8.94 71.85
CA HIS A 22 -57.79 10.18 71.38
C HIS A 22 -59.29 10.27 71.69
N GLY A 23 -59.85 9.31 72.44
CA GLY A 23 -61.24 9.32 72.90
C GLY A 23 -62.26 8.89 71.83
N LEU A 24 -61.80 8.32 70.71
CA LEU A 24 -62.67 7.76 69.67
C LEU A 24 -63.27 6.44 70.16
N LYS A 25 -64.53 6.15 69.76
CA LYS A 25 -65.26 4.95 70.17
C LYS A 25 -66.01 4.33 68.99
N ALA A 26 -66.25 3.03 69.07
CA ALA A 26 -67.07 2.27 68.12
C ALA A 26 -66.66 2.50 66.64
N GLU A 27 -67.59 2.95 65.80
CA GLU A 27 -67.41 3.10 64.36
C GLU A 27 -66.33 4.14 63.98
N ALA A 28 -66.20 5.21 64.78
CA ALA A 28 -65.19 6.24 64.55
C ALA A 28 -63.76 5.73 64.81
N LEU A 29 -63.61 4.80 65.75
CA LEU A 29 -62.32 4.18 66.07
C LEU A 29 -61.87 3.23 64.96
N PHE A 30 -62.78 2.39 64.46
CA PHE A 30 -62.53 1.45 63.36
C PHE A 30 -62.13 2.21 62.08
N LYS A 31 -62.89 3.25 61.73
CA LYS A 31 -62.61 4.07 60.55
C LYS A 31 -61.26 4.80 60.65
N PHE A 32 -60.89 5.28 61.84
CA PHE A 32 -59.59 5.90 62.07
C PHE A 32 -58.44 4.91 61.83
N ALA A 33 -58.53 3.70 62.40
CA ALA A 33 -57.50 2.69 62.22
C ALA A 33 -57.37 2.26 60.76
N GLN A 34 -58.49 2.06 60.06
CA GLN A 34 -58.50 1.68 58.65
C GLN A 34 -57.92 2.79 57.74
N ASP A 35 -58.32 4.05 57.94
CA ASP A 35 -57.82 5.17 57.11
C ASP A 35 -56.32 5.41 57.28
N HIS A 36 -55.78 5.16 58.49
CA HIS A 36 -54.35 5.19 58.75
C HIS A 36 -53.59 4.06 58.07
N MET A 37 -54.09 2.82 58.12
CA MET A 37 -53.50 1.70 57.38
C MET A 37 -53.51 1.93 55.88
N ASP A 38 -54.64 2.34 55.31
CA ASP A 38 -54.77 2.64 53.88
C ASP A 38 -53.81 3.77 53.48
N ARG A 39 -53.57 4.74 54.37
CA ARG A 39 -52.60 5.81 54.15
C ARG A 39 -51.16 5.29 54.18
N GLU A 40 -50.80 4.43 55.13
CA GLU A 40 -49.48 3.81 55.20
C GLU A 40 -49.21 2.94 53.98
N GLU A 41 -50.17 2.11 53.56
CA GLU A 41 -50.03 1.27 52.38
C GLU A 41 -49.80 2.12 51.12
N ARG A 42 -50.55 3.22 50.94
CA ARG A 42 -50.32 4.18 49.85
C ARG A 42 -48.95 4.85 49.93
N ILE A 43 -48.40 5.08 51.11
CA ILE A 43 -47.06 5.65 51.29
C ILE A 43 -46.01 4.60 50.91
N GLN A 44 -46.13 3.37 51.42
CA GLN A 44 -45.23 2.27 51.11
C GLN A 44 -45.24 1.93 49.62
N GLU A 45 -46.41 1.91 48.97
CA GLU A 45 -46.53 1.67 47.53
C GLU A 45 -45.81 2.77 46.73
N ARG A 46 -45.96 4.04 47.13
CA ARG A 46 -45.27 5.17 46.48
C ARG A 46 -43.76 5.11 46.70
N GLU A 47 -43.31 4.74 47.89
CA GLU A 47 -41.89 4.57 48.20
C GLU A 47 -41.30 3.40 47.41
N ALA A 48 -41.97 2.25 47.38
CA ALA A 48 -41.57 1.10 46.58
C ALA A 48 -41.48 1.46 45.09
N LYS A 49 -42.47 2.20 44.56
CA LYS A 49 -42.44 2.71 43.18
C LYS A 49 -41.28 3.66 42.93
N LYS A 50 -40.96 4.56 43.86
CA LYS A 50 -39.81 5.47 43.75
C LYS A 50 -38.49 4.70 43.76
N VAL A 51 -38.31 3.75 44.68
CA VAL A 51 -37.10 2.93 44.75
C VAL A 51 -36.94 2.08 43.50
N ALA A 52 -38.02 1.47 43.01
CA ALA A 52 -38.00 0.70 41.77
C ALA A 52 -37.61 1.56 40.56
N ALA A 53 -38.20 2.76 40.43
CA ALA A 53 -37.84 3.70 39.36
C ALA A 53 -36.39 4.16 39.46
N GLU A 54 -35.90 4.48 40.66
CA GLU A 54 -34.50 4.87 40.86
C GLU A 54 -33.54 3.72 40.51
N ALA A 55 -33.86 2.50 40.93
CA ALA A 55 -33.07 1.32 40.58
C ALA A 55 -33.04 1.06 39.06
N GLU A 56 -34.17 1.25 38.37
CA GLU A 56 -34.24 1.14 36.92
C GLU A 56 -33.41 2.21 36.22
N THR A 57 -33.48 3.47 36.66
CA THR A 57 -32.65 4.55 36.11
C THR A 57 -31.16 4.26 36.27
N LYS A 58 -30.73 3.83 37.47
CA LYS A 58 -29.33 3.45 37.72
C LYS A 58 -28.87 2.28 36.83
N ARG A 59 -29.74 1.29 36.61
CA ARG A 59 -29.43 0.16 35.73
C ARG A 59 -29.26 0.62 34.27
N LEU A 60 -30.14 1.50 33.78
CA LEU A 60 -30.07 2.03 32.42
C LEU A 60 -28.84 2.92 32.23
N GLU A 61 -28.49 3.75 33.22
CA GLU A 61 -27.27 4.56 33.18
C GLU A 61 -26.01 3.69 33.14
N ALA A 62 -25.95 2.65 33.98
CA ALA A 62 -24.83 1.72 33.97
C ALA A 62 -24.71 0.97 32.63
N GLU A 63 -25.83 0.54 32.03
CA GLU A 63 -25.83 -0.10 30.71
C GLU A 63 -25.40 0.86 29.59
N ALA A 64 -25.80 2.13 29.67
CA ALA A 64 -25.37 3.14 28.70
C ALA A 64 -23.86 3.43 28.82
N GLU A 65 -23.34 3.49 30.06
CA GLU A 65 -21.92 3.69 30.31
C GLU A 65 -21.08 2.51 29.81
N THR A 66 -21.50 1.27 30.06
CA THR A 66 -20.79 0.08 29.55
C THR A 66 -20.73 0.06 28.02
N LYS A 67 -21.85 0.36 27.34
CA LYS A 67 -21.87 0.48 25.87
C LYS A 67 -20.94 1.59 25.37
N ARG A 68 -20.91 2.73 26.05
CA ARG A 68 -19.99 3.84 25.69
C ARG A 68 -18.53 3.43 25.84
N LEU A 69 -18.18 2.74 26.92
CA LEU A 69 -16.82 2.26 27.15
C LEU A 69 -16.41 1.17 26.14
N GLU A 70 -17.32 0.26 25.79
CA GLU A 70 -17.07 -0.77 24.79
C GLU A 70 -16.80 -0.16 23.40
N THR A 71 -17.66 0.78 22.97
CA THR A 71 -17.45 1.49 21.69
C THR A 71 -16.17 2.33 21.68
N GLU A 72 -15.83 2.99 22.79
CA GLU A 72 -14.56 3.72 22.91
C GLU A 72 -13.34 2.78 22.83
N ALA A 73 -13.42 1.61 23.47
CA ALA A 73 -12.36 0.62 23.41
C ALA A 73 -12.19 0.03 22.00
N GLU A 74 -13.30 -0.26 21.31
CA GLU A 74 -13.27 -0.77 19.94
C GLU A 74 -12.70 0.26 18.95
N THR A 75 -13.13 1.51 19.05
CA THR A 75 -12.61 2.60 18.20
C THR A 75 -11.12 2.81 18.40
N LYS A 76 -10.63 2.83 19.65
CA LYS A 76 -9.18 2.87 19.94
C LYS A 76 -8.44 1.68 19.35
N ARG A 77 -8.99 0.46 19.46
CA ARG A 77 -8.37 -0.73 18.88
C ARG A 77 -8.25 -0.61 17.35
N LEU A 78 -9.32 -0.19 16.68
CA LEU A 78 -9.33 -0.01 15.23
C LEU A 78 -8.35 1.08 14.77
N GLU A 79 -8.24 2.18 15.50
CA GLU A 79 -7.29 3.25 15.20
C GLU A 79 -5.84 2.75 15.31
N THR A 80 -5.50 2.04 16.38
CA THR A 80 -4.15 1.45 16.54
C THR A 80 -3.85 0.41 15.45
N GLU A 81 -4.82 -0.42 15.08
CA GLU A 81 -4.65 -1.40 14.00
C GLU A 81 -4.43 -0.71 12.64
N ALA A 82 -5.18 0.36 12.36
CA ALA A 82 -5.00 1.13 11.13
C ALA A 82 -3.63 1.81 11.08
N GLU A 83 -3.17 2.38 12.21
CA GLU A 83 -1.86 3.01 12.30
C GLU A 83 -0.72 2.00 12.11
N THR A 84 -0.79 0.84 12.76
CA THR A 84 0.22 -0.22 12.60
C THR A 84 0.32 -0.71 11.16
N LYS A 85 -0.81 -0.94 10.49
CA LYS A 85 -0.85 -1.30 9.06
C LYS A 85 -0.25 -0.22 8.18
N ARG A 86 -0.51 1.06 8.47
CA ARG A 86 0.06 2.17 7.70
C ARG A 86 1.58 2.21 7.84
N LEU A 87 2.10 2.05 9.06
CA LEU A 87 3.54 2.02 9.33
C LEU A 87 4.23 0.83 8.67
N GLU A 88 3.60 -0.34 8.65
CA GLU A 88 4.12 -1.53 7.97
C GLU A 88 4.26 -1.31 6.46
N VAL A 89 3.22 -0.75 5.81
CA VAL A 89 3.25 -0.42 4.38
C VAL A 89 4.31 0.64 4.08
N GLU A 90 4.45 1.66 4.92
CA GLU A 90 5.47 2.70 4.76
C GLU A 90 6.88 2.12 4.89
N ALA A 91 7.11 1.25 5.88
CA ALA A 91 8.39 0.59 6.08
C ALA A 91 8.76 -0.32 4.90
N GLU A 92 7.80 -1.11 4.40
CA GLU A 92 8.00 -2.00 3.26
C GLU A 92 8.26 -1.20 1.97
N THR A 93 7.51 -0.12 1.73
CA THR A 93 7.74 0.77 0.59
C THR A 93 9.16 1.35 0.63
N LYS A 94 9.59 1.84 1.80
CA LYS A 94 10.94 2.38 1.97
C LYS A 94 12.01 1.32 1.73
N ARG A 95 11.79 0.09 2.19
CA ARG A 95 12.69 -1.04 1.93
C ARG A 95 12.79 -1.32 0.43
N GLN A 96 11.67 -1.42 -0.27
CA GLN A 96 11.65 -1.65 -1.72
C GLN A 96 12.35 -0.53 -2.49
N GLU A 97 12.12 0.74 -2.12
CA GLU A 97 12.85 1.87 -2.73
C GLU A 97 14.36 1.77 -2.53
N THR A 98 14.82 1.39 -1.33
CA THR A 98 16.26 1.21 -1.09
C THR A 98 16.84 0.06 -1.90
N GLU A 99 16.09 -1.02 -2.08
CA GLU A 99 16.50 -2.18 -2.86
C GLU A 99 16.58 -1.85 -4.35
N VAL A 100 15.59 -1.15 -4.90
CA VAL A 100 15.61 -0.64 -6.28
C VAL A 100 16.78 0.30 -6.49
N LYS A 101 17.03 1.25 -5.57
CA LYS A 101 18.20 2.15 -5.65
C LYS A 101 19.51 1.38 -5.66
N LYS A 102 19.63 0.35 -4.84
CA LYS A 102 20.83 -0.50 -4.79
C LYS A 102 21.05 -1.23 -6.12
N LEU A 103 20.00 -1.86 -6.66
CA LEU A 103 20.06 -2.55 -7.95
C LEU A 103 20.41 -1.59 -9.09
N GLN A 104 19.85 -0.37 -9.09
CA GLN A 104 20.19 0.65 -10.10
C GLN A 104 21.66 1.07 -10.02
N ILE A 105 22.20 1.25 -8.81
CA ILE A 105 23.63 1.57 -8.63
C ILE A 105 24.50 0.43 -9.14
N GLU A 106 24.13 -0.81 -8.84
CA GLU A 106 24.86 -2.00 -9.28
C GLU A 106 24.85 -2.15 -10.81
N ALA A 107 23.68 -2.01 -11.44
CA ALA A 107 23.54 -2.03 -12.89
C ALA A 107 24.35 -0.92 -13.59
N ASN A 108 24.34 0.30 -13.03
CA ASN A 108 25.14 1.40 -13.57
C ASN A 108 26.65 1.11 -13.45
N ARG A 109 27.10 0.54 -12.32
CA ARG A 109 28.50 0.14 -12.14
C ARG A 109 28.92 -0.93 -13.14
N GLU A 110 28.05 -1.90 -13.43
CA GLU A 110 28.32 -2.93 -14.44
C GLU A 110 28.43 -2.32 -15.84
N LEU A 111 27.55 -1.39 -16.21
CA LEU A 111 27.64 -0.67 -17.48
C LEU A 111 28.91 0.15 -17.61
N ASP A 112 29.32 0.85 -16.55
CA ASP A 112 30.57 1.61 -16.54
C ASP A 112 31.81 0.70 -16.64
N ALA A 113 31.78 -0.47 -16.00
CA ALA A 113 32.84 -1.46 -16.13
C ALA A 113 32.95 -1.99 -17.57
N LYS A 114 31.83 -2.32 -18.22
CA LYS A 114 31.80 -2.77 -19.63
C LYS A 114 32.31 -1.67 -20.59
N ARG A 115 31.96 -0.41 -20.34
CA ARG A 115 32.46 0.73 -21.12
C ARG A 115 33.95 0.90 -20.99
N LEU A 116 34.49 0.77 -19.78
CA LEU A 116 35.92 0.85 -19.54
C LEU A 116 36.66 -0.30 -20.23
N GLU A 117 36.13 -1.52 -20.16
CA GLU A 117 36.69 -2.67 -20.87
C GLU A 117 36.73 -2.44 -22.39
N ALA A 118 35.63 -2.00 -22.98
CA ALA A 118 35.56 -1.68 -24.40
C ALA A 118 36.56 -0.57 -24.82
N ASP A 119 36.71 0.48 -24.01
CA ASP A 119 37.69 1.55 -24.26
C ASP A 119 39.14 1.02 -24.18
N THR A 120 39.43 0.15 -23.21
CA THR A 120 40.75 -0.46 -23.07
C THR A 120 41.08 -1.38 -24.25
N GLU A 121 40.09 -2.13 -24.75
CA GLU A 121 40.24 -3.01 -25.91
C GLU A 121 40.44 -2.20 -27.19
N ALA A 122 39.62 -1.15 -27.42
CA ALA A 122 39.78 -0.25 -28.55
C ALA A 122 41.17 0.39 -28.57
N ARG A 123 41.65 0.87 -27.41
CA ARG A 123 43.01 1.43 -27.28
C ARG A 123 44.10 0.41 -27.57
N ARG A 124 43.90 -0.86 -27.20
CA ARG A 124 44.83 -1.94 -27.52
C ARG A 124 44.88 -2.21 -29.02
N MET A 125 43.73 -2.28 -29.69
CA MET A 125 43.64 -2.46 -31.14
C MET A 125 44.33 -1.30 -31.89
N ASP A 126 44.10 -0.06 -31.47
CA ASP A 126 44.78 1.13 -32.02
C ASP A 126 46.31 1.06 -31.92
N LEU A 127 46.82 0.59 -30.77
CA LEU A 127 48.25 0.41 -30.56
C LEU A 127 48.82 -0.72 -31.41
N GLU A 128 48.09 -1.83 -31.57
CA GLU A 128 48.47 -2.94 -32.45
C GLU A 128 48.47 -2.49 -33.92
N PHE A 129 47.47 -1.72 -34.36
CA PHE A 129 47.42 -1.15 -35.71
C PHE A 129 48.60 -0.20 -35.98
N LYS A 130 48.88 0.75 -35.08
CA LYS A 130 50.04 1.66 -35.20
C LYS A 130 51.37 0.91 -35.24
N LYS A 131 51.53 -0.17 -34.48
CA LYS A 131 52.73 -1.01 -34.51
C LYS A 131 52.87 -1.73 -35.86
N ALA A 132 51.78 -2.29 -36.39
CA ALA A 132 51.77 -2.94 -37.69
C ALA A 132 52.12 -1.95 -38.84
N GLU A 133 51.59 -0.73 -38.78
CA GLU A 133 51.92 0.34 -39.73
C GLU A 133 53.41 0.73 -39.69
N ALA A 134 53.97 0.92 -38.49
CA ALA A 134 55.38 1.26 -38.32
C ALA A 134 56.36 0.15 -38.78
N GLN A 135 55.95 -1.12 -38.67
CA GLN A 135 56.72 -2.25 -39.20
C GLN A 135 56.67 -2.34 -40.73
N GLN A 136 55.60 -1.88 -41.37
CA GLN A 136 55.52 -1.79 -42.82
C GLN A 136 56.31 -0.60 -43.38
N SER A 137 56.40 0.52 -42.64
CA SER A 137 57.17 1.71 -43.07
C SER A 137 58.70 1.55 -42.94
N THR A 138 59.18 0.56 -42.19
CA THR A 138 60.62 0.24 -42.05
C THR A 138 61.16 -0.71 -43.13
N GLY A 139 60.35 -1.12 -44.10
CA GLY A 139 60.72 -2.04 -45.18
C GLY A 139 60.83 -1.45 -46.59
N GLY A 140 60.84 -0.11 -46.75
CA GLY A 140 60.69 0.51 -48.08
C GLY A 140 61.69 1.62 -48.41
N ASN A 141 62.95 1.28 -48.71
CA ASN A 141 63.77 2.13 -49.58
C ASN A 141 64.75 1.30 -50.44
N ALA A 142 64.28 0.83 -51.61
CA ALA A 142 65.10 0.65 -52.82
C ALA A 142 64.21 0.28 -54.03
N GLY A 143 64.33 1.04 -55.12
CA GLY A 143 63.83 0.70 -56.46
C GLY A 143 62.38 1.14 -56.71
N GLY A 144 62.08 2.18 -57.48
CA GLY A 144 62.67 2.48 -58.78
C GLY A 144 62.12 1.55 -59.86
N ARG A 145 60.88 1.79 -60.31
CA ARG A 145 60.41 1.52 -61.68
C ARG A 145 58.94 1.92 -61.88
N SER A 146 58.75 3.02 -62.59
CA SER A 146 57.48 3.41 -63.19
C SER A 146 57.15 2.46 -64.35
N GLY A 147 56.25 1.51 -64.12
CA GLY A 147 55.51 0.80 -65.16
C GLY A 147 54.11 1.40 -65.31
N PRO A 148 53.50 1.42 -66.51
CA PRO A 148 52.18 2.00 -66.70
C PRO A 148 51.13 1.16 -65.97
N SER A 149 50.54 1.74 -64.92
CA SER A 149 49.46 1.13 -64.14
C SER A 149 48.18 1.13 -64.99
N ILE A 150 47.94 0.03 -65.71
CA ILE A 150 46.60 -0.29 -66.21
C ILE A 150 45.81 -0.72 -64.98
N ARG A 151 45.08 0.21 -64.38
CA ARG A 151 44.10 -0.13 -63.35
C ARG A 151 43.02 -0.97 -64.03
N PRO A 152 42.73 -2.21 -63.58
CA PRO A 152 41.53 -2.91 -64.02
C PRO A 152 40.35 -2.02 -63.66
N GLN A 153 39.70 -1.48 -64.69
CA GLN A 153 38.68 -0.48 -64.49
C GLN A 153 37.40 -1.19 -64.09
N TYR A 154 37.20 -1.36 -62.79
CA TYR A 154 35.97 -1.89 -62.25
C TYR A 154 34.82 -0.93 -62.61
N PRO A 155 33.65 -1.46 -62.98
CA PRO A 155 32.47 -0.64 -63.18
C PRO A 155 32.23 0.21 -61.92
N LYS A 156 32.06 1.52 -62.11
CA LYS A 156 31.86 2.44 -60.98
C LYS A 156 30.49 2.17 -60.38
N LEU A 157 30.48 1.78 -59.11
CA LEU A 157 29.25 1.59 -58.35
C LEU A 157 28.39 2.85 -58.39
N PRO A 158 27.06 2.72 -58.49
CA PRO A 158 26.15 3.83 -58.31
C PRO A 158 26.40 4.48 -56.93
N MET A 159 26.57 5.80 -56.89
CA MET A 159 26.65 6.53 -55.62
C MET A 159 25.23 6.72 -55.04
N PHE A 160 25.11 6.57 -53.72
CA PHE A 160 23.89 6.89 -52.96
C PHE A 160 23.64 8.39 -53.01
N LYS A 161 22.40 8.79 -53.31
CA LYS A 161 22.00 10.20 -53.36
C LYS A 161 20.97 10.45 -52.27
N GLU A 162 21.40 11.00 -51.15
CA GLU A 162 20.55 11.27 -49.97
C GLU A 162 19.25 12.02 -50.28
N ASP A 163 19.24 12.89 -51.28
CA ASP A 163 18.05 13.66 -51.67
C ASP A 163 17.02 12.89 -52.51
N LYS A 164 17.40 11.72 -53.08
CA LYS A 164 16.62 11.02 -54.12
C LYS A 164 16.52 9.50 -53.94
N ASP A 165 17.38 8.92 -53.12
CA ASP A 165 17.43 7.48 -52.87
C ASP A 165 16.93 7.20 -51.45
N ASP A 166 15.85 6.43 -51.33
CA ASP A 166 15.58 5.61 -50.13
C ASP A 166 16.43 4.33 -50.18
N ILE A 167 16.64 3.64 -49.06
CA ILE A 167 17.48 2.44 -48.94
C ILE A 167 17.10 1.41 -50.01
N ASP A 168 15.81 1.12 -50.17
CA ASP A 168 15.31 0.15 -51.15
C ASP A 168 15.54 0.61 -52.60
N SER A 169 15.46 1.92 -52.86
CA SER A 169 15.70 2.49 -54.19
C SER A 169 17.17 2.42 -54.60
N PHE A 170 18.08 2.60 -53.65
CA PHE A 170 19.50 2.42 -53.87
C PHE A 170 19.86 0.95 -54.10
N LEU A 171 19.31 0.04 -53.28
CA LEU A 171 19.52 -1.40 -53.44
C LEU A 171 19.05 -1.87 -54.82
N PHE A 172 17.87 -1.45 -55.27
CA PHE A 172 17.39 -1.79 -56.62
C PHE A 172 18.33 -1.30 -57.74
N ARG A 173 18.89 -0.09 -57.61
CA ARG A 173 19.88 0.45 -58.57
C ARG A 173 21.20 -0.30 -58.52
N PHE A 174 21.65 -0.69 -57.33
CA PHE A 174 22.85 -1.50 -57.13
C PHE A 174 22.67 -2.89 -57.74
N GLU A 175 21.55 -3.57 -57.48
CA GLU A 175 21.24 -4.88 -58.05
C GLU A 175 21.19 -4.85 -59.58
N THR A 176 20.51 -3.85 -60.14
CA THR A 176 20.43 -3.66 -61.59
C THR A 176 21.83 -3.45 -62.18
N HIS A 177 22.69 -2.71 -61.48
CA HIS A 177 24.08 -2.49 -61.87
C HIS A 177 24.94 -3.76 -61.75
N ALA A 178 24.79 -4.52 -60.67
CA ALA A 178 25.50 -5.78 -60.47
C ALA A 178 25.12 -6.82 -61.54
N LYS A 179 23.82 -6.96 -61.83
CA LYS A 179 23.30 -7.82 -62.91
C LYS A 179 23.76 -7.36 -64.29
N ALA A 180 23.76 -6.05 -64.57
CA ALA A 180 24.26 -5.50 -65.83
C ALA A 180 25.77 -5.75 -66.04
N ASN A 181 26.55 -5.79 -64.96
CA ASN A 181 27.98 -6.10 -64.99
C ASN A 181 28.28 -7.60 -64.76
N LYS A 182 27.24 -8.45 -64.71
CA LYS A 182 27.33 -9.91 -64.56
C LYS A 182 28.08 -10.35 -63.30
N TRP A 183 27.84 -9.67 -62.19
CA TRP A 183 28.38 -10.08 -60.89
C TRP A 183 27.62 -11.30 -60.37
N ASN A 184 28.32 -12.25 -59.74
CA ASN A 184 27.70 -13.46 -59.23
C ASN A 184 26.80 -13.12 -58.03
N ASP A 185 25.52 -13.49 -58.07
CA ASP A 185 24.56 -13.17 -57.01
C ASP A 185 25.01 -13.69 -55.63
N SER A 186 25.70 -14.83 -55.58
CA SER A 186 26.25 -15.41 -54.34
C SER A 186 27.40 -14.61 -53.69
N GLU A 187 27.96 -13.61 -54.38
CA GLU A 187 29.06 -12.77 -53.85
C GLU A 187 28.56 -11.49 -53.19
N TRP A 188 27.32 -11.06 -53.46
CA TRP A 188 26.80 -9.76 -53.00
C TRP A 188 25.36 -9.79 -52.47
N ALA A 189 24.56 -10.81 -52.77
CA ALA A 189 23.27 -11.05 -52.13
C ALA A 189 23.43 -12.12 -51.04
N THR A 190 22.90 -11.84 -49.85
CA THR A 190 22.76 -12.86 -48.80
C THR A 190 21.43 -13.55 -49.03
N ASP A 191 21.44 -14.87 -49.26
CA ASP A 191 20.24 -15.71 -49.37
C ASP A 191 19.45 -15.74 -48.04
#